data_AF-A0A1F3YS24-F1
#
_entry.id   AF-A0A1F3YS24-F1
#
_cell.length_a   1.000
_cell.length_b   1.000
_cell.length_c   1.000
_cell.angle_alpha   90.00
_cell.angle_beta   90.00
_cell.angle_gamma   90.00
#
_symmetry.space_group_name_H-M   'P 1'
#
loop_
_entity.id
_entity.type
_entity.pdbx_description
1 polymer ?
#
loop_
_entity_poly.entity_id
_entity_poly.type
_entity_poly.pdbx_seq_one_letter_code
_entity_poly.pdbx_strand_id
1 'polypeptide(L)'
;MDEILKGLRHFIARDLVYVIGGGAVVGAFLHLFNRVPTANDSWILFALLGGVGYFIAYALQDALSLTPVLTTTRVMQPNAFVRWLYKRFTREEWSKICIDLAEARERITNEGQLARLERTITLMQVGTTGGPCMTVCGILFLSRWWIYGDSFDLAVSILGVILGTTLICLGWLKGAQHAQFIAQHGKQ
;
A
#
# COMPACT_ATOMS: atom_id res chain seq x y z
N MET A 1 -1.26 -24.56 -17.59
CA MET A 1 -2.41 -23.67 -17.37
C MET A 1 -2.39 -23.06 -15.97
N ASP A 2 -2.10 -23.85 -14.94
CA ASP A 2 -2.07 -23.38 -13.54
C ASP A 2 -1.03 -22.29 -13.26
N GLU A 3 0.14 -22.34 -13.92
CA GLU A 3 1.16 -21.29 -13.77
C GLU A 3 0.71 -19.93 -14.33
N ILE A 4 0.02 -19.93 -15.48
CA ILE A 4 -0.54 -18.71 -16.08
C ILE A 4 -1.64 -18.14 -15.18
N LEU A 5 -2.49 -19.00 -14.63
CA LEU A 5 -3.55 -18.59 -13.70
C LEU A 5 -2.98 -18.02 -12.39
N LYS A 6 -1.91 -18.63 -11.88
CA LYS A 6 -1.18 -18.17 -10.69
C LYS A 6 -0.51 -16.83 -10.94
N GLY A 7 0.17 -16.67 -12.08
CA GLY A 7 0.78 -15.41 -12.50
C GLY A 7 -0.24 -14.29 -12.68
N LEU A 8 -1.36 -14.59 -13.33
CA LEU A 8 -2.46 -13.63 -13.52
C LEU A 8 -3.08 -13.20 -12.19
N ARG A 9 -3.34 -14.14 -11.27
CA ARG A 9 -3.85 -13.82 -9.93
C ARG A 9 -2.89 -12.93 -9.15
N HIS A 10 -1.58 -13.18 -9.27
CA HIS A 10 -0.55 -12.39 -8.60
C HIS A 10 -0.47 -10.97 -9.19
N PHE A 11 -0.51 -10.87 -10.52
CA PHE A 11 -0.54 -9.62 -11.24
C PHE A 11 -1.79 -8.81 -10.86
N ILE A 12 -2.98 -9.41 -10.93
CA ILE A 12 -4.24 -8.75 -10.57
C ILE A 12 -4.20 -8.31 -9.10
N ALA A 13 -3.82 -9.18 -8.17
CA ALA A 13 -3.84 -8.83 -6.74
C ALA A 13 -2.93 -7.65 -6.39
N ARG A 14 -1.79 -7.50 -7.07
CA ARG A 14 -0.86 -6.39 -6.87
C ARG A 14 -1.29 -5.15 -7.64
N ASP A 15 -1.51 -5.27 -8.94
CA ASP A 15 -1.67 -4.14 -9.85
C ASP A 15 -3.06 -3.50 -9.74
N LEU A 16 -4.08 -4.27 -9.33
CA LEU A 16 -5.41 -3.75 -9.06
C LEU A 16 -5.41 -2.70 -7.94
N VAL A 17 -4.55 -2.84 -6.95
CA VAL A 17 -4.42 -1.85 -5.86
C VAL A 17 -3.93 -0.50 -6.41
N TYR A 18 -3.00 -0.52 -7.37
CA TYR A 18 -2.50 0.70 -8.01
C TYR A 18 -3.60 1.37 -8.84
N VAL A 19 -4.34 0.58 -9.63
CA VAL A 19 -5.46 1.11 -10.42
C VAL A 19 -6.55 1.70 -9.53
N ILE A 20 -6.97 0.99 -8.49
CA ILE A 20 -8.04 1.46 -7.57
C ILE A 20 -7.55 2.66 -6.76
N GLY A 21 -6.39 2.56 -6.13
CA GLY A 21 -5.83 3.61 -5.28
C GLY A 21 -5.57 4.89 -6.07
N GLY A 22 -4.88 4.79 -7.19
CA GLY A 22 -4.58 5.95 -8.02
C GLY A 22 -5.81 6.48 -8.77
N GLY A 23 -6.73 5.60 -9.18
CA GLY A 23 -8.03 6.00 -9.72
C GLY A 23 -8.84 6.81 -8.70
N ALA A 24 -8.80 6.44 -7.41
CA ALA A 24 -9.41 7.24 -6.35
C ALA A 24 -8.77 8.62 -6.23
N VAL A 25 -7.43 8.72 -6.33
CA VAL A 25 -6.71 10.02 -6.28
C VAL A 25 -7.08 10.89 -7.48
N VAL A 26 -7.11 10.31 -8.69
CA VAL A 26 -7.57 10.99 -9.91
C VAL A 26 -9.01 11.46 -9.75
N GLY A 27 -9.90 10.60 -9.24
CA GLY A 27 -11.30 10.93 -8.98
C GLY A 27 -11.43 12.08 -7.98
N ALA A 28 -10.70 12.05 -6.87
CA ALA A 28 -10.67 13.12 -5.88
C ALA A 28 -10.15 14.44 -6.47
N PHE A 29 -9.13 14.37 -7.34
CA PHE A 29 -8.60 15.53 -8.05
C PHE A 29 -9.65 16.11 -9.01
N LEU A 30 -10.26 15.29 -9.86
CA LEU A 30 -11.33 15.74 -10.77
C LEU A 30 -12.52 16.31 -10.01
N HIS A 31 -12.87 15.71 -8.86
CA HIS A 31 -13.90 16.23 -7.97
C HIS A 31 -13.54 17.61 -7.43
N LEU A 32 -12.31 17.82 -6.96
CA LEU A 32 -11.81 19.13 -6.52
C LEU A 32 -12.05 20.23 -7.57
N PHE A 33 -11.85 19.92 -8.85
CA PHE A 33 -12.01 20.87 -9.96
C PHE A 33 -13.39 20.85 -10.64
N ASN A 34 -14.38 20.12 -10.10
CA ASN A 34 -15.70 19.95 -10.73
C ASN A 34 -15.64 19.40 -12.17
N ARG A 35 -14.71 18.46 -12.42
CA ARG A 35 -14.48 17.81 -13.73
C ARG A 35 -14.72 16.29 -13.69
N VAL A 36 -15.59 15.83 -12.81
CA VAL A 36 -15.90 14.39 -12.69
C VAL A 36 -16.59 13.91 -13.97
N PRO A 37 -16.10 12.85 -14.64
CA PRO A 37 -16.74 12.27 -15.81
C PRO A 37 -18.15 11.75 -15.50
N THR A 38 -19.03 11.81 -16.48
CA THR A 38 -20.40 11.29 -16.42
C THR A 38 -20.48 9.90 -17.07
N ALA A 39 -21.55 9.16 -16.78
CA ALA A 39 -21.75 7.82 -17.36
C ALA A 39 -21.87 7.80 -18.89
N ASN A 40 -22.10 8.97 -19.51
CA ASN A 40 -22.22 9.12 -20.96
C ASN A 40 -20.88 9.37 -21.66
N ASP A 41 -19.80 9.59 -20.89
CA ASP A 41 -18.47 9.80 -21.48
C ASP A 41 -17.92 8.52 -22.12
N SER A 42 -17.05 8.70 -23.10
CA SER A 42 -16.46 7.59 -23.85
C SER A 42 -15.72 6.61 -22.94
N TRP A 43 -15.90 5.31 -23.17
CA TRP A 43 -15.14 4.25 -22.47
C TRP A 43 -13.61 4.46 -22.56
N ILE A 44 -13.15 5.09 -23.64
CA ILE A 44 -11.73 5.41 -23.86
C ILE A 44 -11.22 6.35 -22.76
N LEU A 45 -12.05 7.32 -22.33
CA LEU A 45 -11.71 8.22 -21.23
C LEU A 45 -11.49 7.44 -19.94
N PHE A 46 -12.42 6.53 -19.59
CA PHE A 46 -12.31 5.71 -18.39
C PHE A 46 -11.08 4.80 -18.41
N ALA A 47 -10.76 4.20 -19.57
CA ALA A 47 -9.55 3.40 -19.74
C ALA A 47 -8.28 4.25 -19.54
N LEU A 48 -8.27 5.47 -20.08
CA LEU A 48 -7.14 6.40 -19.96
C LEU A 48 -6.97 6.88 -18.51
N LEU A 49 -8.07 7.19 -17.81
CA LEU A 49 -8.05 7.52 -16.39
C LEU A 49 -7.56 6.34 -15.52
N GLY A 50 -7.93 5.11 -15.87
CA GLY A 50 -7.42 3.91 -15.20
C GLY A 50 -5.91 3.75 -15.37
N GLY A 51 -5.39 3.96 -16.58
CA GLY A 51 -3.96 3.96 -16.86
C GLY A 51 -3.21 5.06 -16.11
N VAL A 52 -3.73 6.30 -16.15
CA VAL A 52 -3.17 7.44 -15.40
C VAL A 52 -3.20 7.16 -13.90
N GLY A 53 -4.28 6.57 -13.38
CA GLY A 53 -4.41 6.15 -11.99
C GLY A 53 -3.29 5.21 -11.58
N TYR A 54 -3.01 4.17 -12.37
CA TYR A 54 -1.90 3.25 -12.10
C TYR A 54 -0.56 3.99 -11.93
N PHE A 55 -0.22 4.88 -12.87
CA PHE A 55 1.03 5.64 -12.82
C PHE A 55 1.08 6.59 -11.61
N ILE A 56 -0.03 7.23 -11.26
CA ILE A 56 -0.11 8.12 -10.10
C ILE A 56 0.09 7.34 -8.80
N ALA A 57 -0.56 6.18 -8.64
CA ALA A 57 -0.36 5.35 -7.47
C ALA A 57 1.10 4.90 -7.32
N TYR A 58 1.72 4.50 -8.43
CA TYR A 58 3.12 4.12 -8.44
C TYR A 58 4.03 5.29 -8.07
N ALA A 59 3.85 6.45 -8.71
CA ALA A 59 4.62 7.66 -8.41
C ALA A 59 4.45 8.13 -6.96
N LEU A 60 3.22 8.03 -6.41
CA LEU A 60 2.95 8.42 -5.03
C LEU A 60 3.64 7.47 -4.04
N GLN A 61 3.56 6.15 -4.27
CA GLN A 61 4.27 5.18 -3.45
C GLN A 61 5.79 5.42 -3.51
N ASP A 62 6.34 5.63 -4.71
CA ASP A 62 7.77 5.81 -4.90
C ASP A 62 8.27 7.12 -4.27
N ALA A 63 7.53 8.22 -4.45
CA ALA A 63 7.83 9.50 -3.83
C ALA A 63 7.78 9.41 -2.29
N LEU A 64 6.78 8.74 -1.73
CA LEU A 64 6.72 8.53 -0.28
C LEU A 64 7.78 7.56 0.23
N SER A 65 8.31 6.69 -0.63
CA SER A 65 9.41 5.80 -0.26
C SER A 65 10.72 6.52 0.03
N LEU A 66 10.87 7.72 -0.52
CA LEU A 66 11.97 8.63 -0.20
C LEU A 66 11.79 9.29 1.18
N THR A 67 10.61 9.16 1.80
CA THR A 67 10.30 9.74 3.11
C THR A 67 10.33 8.69 4.22
N PRO A 68 10.56 9.08 5.48
CA PRO A 68 10.45 8.16 6.63
C PRO A 68 9.04 7.60 6.85
N VAL A 69 8.03 8.13 6.16
CA VAL A 69 6.62 7.74 6.29
C VAL A 69 6.36 6.39 5.62
N LEU A 70 7.13 6.01 4.60
CA LEU A 70 6.85 4.80 3.85
C LEU A 70 8.13 4.05 3.50
N THR A 71 8.75 3.37 4.46
CA THR A 71 9.93 2.57 4.15
C THR A 71 9.56 1.35 3.29
N THR A 72 9.84 1.44 1.99
CA THR A 72 9.87 0.27 1.07
C THR A 72 11.16 -0.53 1.24
N THR A 73 12.18 0.08 1.86
CA THR A 73 13.44 -0.55 2.24
C THR A 73 13.24 -1.53 3.40
N ARG A 74 14.09 -2.55 3.46
CA ARG A 74 14.00 -3.61 4.48
C ARG A 74 14.17 -3.03 5.88
N VAL A 75 13.19 -3.29 6.75
CA VAL A 75 13.18 -2.79 8.12
C VAL A 75 14.18 -3.58 8.96
N MET A 76 15.42 -3.10 9.07
CA MET A 76 16.43 -3.71 9.95
C MET A 76 16.29 -3.25 11.41
N GLN A 77 15.91 -1.98 11.60
CA GLN A 77 15.65 -1.40 12.92
C GLN A 77 14.40 -0.51 12.85
N PRO A 78 13.20 -1.04 13.17
CA PRO A 78 11.99 -0.23 13.22
C PRO A 78 12.09 0.79 14.35
N ASN A 79 11.41 1.93 14.17
CA ASN A 79 11.23 2.93 15.23
C ASN A 79 10.38 2.37 16.40
N ALA A 80 10.32 3.09 17.51
CA ALA A 80 9.61 2.64 18.72
C ALA A 80 8.12 2.37 18.47
N PHE A 81 7.47 3.18 17.62
CA PHE A 81 6.07 3.02 17.27
C PHE A 81 5.80 1.70 16.51
N VAL A 82 6.60 1.41 15.48
CA VAL A 82 6.47 0.17 14.69
C VAL A 82 6.82 -1.04 15.55
N ARG A 83 7.80 -0.95 16.47
CA ARG A 83 8.08 -2.02 17.46
C ARG A 83 6.91 -2.27 18.40
N TRP A 84 6.26 -1.20 18.87
CA TRP A 84 5.07 -1.31 19.71
C TRP A 84 3.91 -1.96 18.95
N LEU A 85 3.63 -1.52 17.71
CA LEU A 85 2.64 -2.14 16.85
C LEU A 85 2.97 -3.63 16.61
N TYR A 86 4.22 -3.94 16.26
CA TYR A 86 4.68 -5.32 16.08
C TYR A 86 4.36 -6.15 17.32
N LYS A 87 4.88 -5.78 18.49
CA LYS A 87 4.65 -6.49 19.75
C LYS A 87 3.15 -6.65 20.07
N ARG A 88 2.34 -5.63 19.80
CA ARG A 88 0.89 -5.65 20.08
C ARG A 88 0.13 -6.66 19.21
N PHE A 89 0.52 -6.81 17.94
CA PHE A 89 -0.19 -7.63 16.95
C PHE A 89 0.41 -9.04 16.77
N THR A 90 1.74 -9.20 16.84
CA THR A 90 2.39 -10.52 16.75
C THR A 90 2.54 -11.21 18.10
N ARG A 91 2.49 -10.45 19.21
CA ARG A 91 2.84 -10.92 20.56
C ARG A 91 4.28 -11.40 20.68
N GLU A 92 5.15 -10.99 19.76
CA GLU A 92 6.58 -11.31 19.76
C GLU A 92 7.42 -10.06 19.99
N GLU A 93 8.60 -10.24 20.60
CA GLU A 93 9.57 -9.15 20.73
C GLU A 93 10.39 -9.00 19.46
N TRP A 94 10.67 -7.76 19.08
CA TRP A 94 11.49 -7.48 17.91
C TRP A 94 12.93 -7.93 18.16
N SER A 95 13.43 -8.86 17.33
CA SER A 95 14.84 -9.30 17.38
C SER A 95 15.70 -8.45 16.44
N LYS A 96 16.92 -8.07 16.86
CA LYS A 96 17.82 -7.31 15.99
C LYS A 96 18.29 -8.21 14.83
N ILE A 97 18.04 -7.76 13.60
CA ILE A 97 18.47 -8.45 12.39
C ILE A 97 19.90 -8.02 12.06
N CYS A 98 20.85 -8.96 12.07
CA CYS A 98 22.27 -8.72 11.78
C CYS A 98 22.74 -9.42 10.50
N ILE A 99 21.84 -10.04 9.73
CA ILE A 99 22.16 -10.79 8.52
C ILE A 99 21.72 -10.04 7.26
N ASP A 100 22.35 -10.34 6.13
CA ASP A 100 21.88 -9.86 4.84
C ASP A 100 20.58 -10.58 4.45
N LEU A 101 19.49 -9.81 4.43
CA LEU A 101 18.16 -10.30 4.10
C LEU A 101 18.03 -10.73 2.61
N ALA A 102 18.97 -10.38 1.73
CA ALA A 102 18.92 -10.75 0.32
C ALA A 102 19.37 -12.20 0.18
N GLU A 103 20.54 -12.48 0.71
CA GLU A 103 21.11 -13.81 0.77
C GLU A 103 20.22 -14.77 1.59
N ALA A 104 19.70 -14.30 2.73
CA ALA A 104 18.79 -15.08 3.56
C ALA A 104 17.46 -15.44 2.85
N ARG A 105 16.99 -14.62 1.91
CA ARG A 105 15.78 -14.90 1.13
C ARG A 105 15.99 -16.04 0.14
N GLU A 106 17.17 -16.11 -0.48
CA GLU A 106 17.50 -17.13 -1.49
C GLU A 106 17.58 -18.54 -0.89
N ARG A 107 17.85 -18.65 0.41
CA ARG A 107 17.92 -19.92 1.15
C ARG A 107 16.54 -20.51 1.48
N ILE A 108 15.46 -19.73 1.33
CA ILE A 108 14.10 -20.20 1.61
C ILE A 108 13.60 -21.01 0.40
N THR A 109 13.74 -22.33 0.46
CA THR A 109 13.32 -23.26 -0.61
C THR A 109 11.98 -23.94 -0.34
N ASN A 110 11.45 -23.83 0.88
CA ASN A 110 10.19 -24.48 1.26
C ASN A 110 8.97 -23.75 0.67
N GLU A 111 8.18 -24.43 -0.17
CA GLU A 111 7.00 -23.87 -0.84
C GLU A 111 5.97 -23.25 0.12
N GLY A 112 5.76 -23.85 1.29
CA GLY A 112 4.83 -23.33 2.30
C GLY A 112 5.33 -22.01 2.93
N GLN A 113 6.64 -21.85 3.07
CA GLN A 113 7.25 -20.61 3.55
C GLN A 113 7.21 -19.53 2.47
N LEU A 114 7.46 -19.89 1.20
CA LEU A 114 7.35 -18.98 0.06
C LEU A 114 5.92 -18.43 -0.09
N ALA A 115 4.89 -19.28 0.02
CA ALA A 115 3.50 -18.83 -0.06
C ALA A 115 3.12 -17.84 1.07
N ARG A 116 3.63 -18.05 2.29
CA ARG A 116 3.45 -17.12 3.42
C ARG A 116 4.19 -15.79 3.19
N LEU A 117 5.38 -15.86 2.62
CA LEU A 117 6.19 -14.70 2.28
C LEU A 117 5.50 -13.85 1.21
N GLU A 118 5.05 -14.48 0.13
CA GLU A 118 4.28 -13.84 -0.95
C GLU A 118 3.05 -13.12 -0.41
N ARG A 119 2.24 -13.80 0.41
CA ARG A 119 1.08 -13.19 1.05
C ARG A 119 1.43 -11.96 1.87
N THR A 120 2.56 -12.00 2.59
CA THR A 120 3.02 -10.87 3.40
C THR A 120 3.45 -9.69 2.52
N ILE A 121 4.13 -9.96 1.40
CA ILE A 121 4.51 -8.96 0.40
C ILE A 121 3.27 -8.33 -0.23
N THR A 122 2.28 -9.11 -0.63
CA THR A 122 1.03 -8.58 -1.22
C THR A 122 0.30 -7.68 -0.21
N LEU A 123 0.17 -8.11 1.04
CA LEU A 123 -0.47 -7.28 2.08
C LEU A 123 0.32 -6.01 2.40
N MET A 124 1.65 -6.10 2.37
CA MET A 124 2.51 -4.92 2.49
C MET A 124 2.25 -3.95 1.34
N GLN A 125 2.19 -4.42 0.09
CA GLN A 125 1.88 -3.60 -1.08
C GLN A 125 0.50 -2.93 -0.98
N VAL A 126 -0.51 -3.64 -0.50
CA VAL A 126 -1.84 -3.05 -0.24
C VAL A 126 -1.73 -1.87 0.72
N GLY A 127 -0.99 -2.04 1.82
CA GLY A 127 -0.80 -0.99 2.82
C GLY A 127 0.04 0.18 2.32
N THR A 128 1.16 -0.10 1.63
CA THR A 128 2.11 0.91 1.15
C THR A 128 1.61 1.67 -0.09
N THR A 129 0.74 1.07 -0.90
CA THR A 129 0.15 1.74 -2.07
C THR A 129 -1.18 2.40 -1.70
N GLY A 130 -2.10 1.59 -1.16
CA GLY A 130 -3.47 2.00 -0.90
C GLY A 130 -3.56 3.02 0.23
N GLY A 131 -2.71 2.88 1.26
CA GLY A 131 -2.67 3.80 2.39
C GLY A 131 -2.42 5.24 1.97
N PRO A 132 -1.28 5.54 1.32
CA PRO A 132 -1.01 6.86 0.75
C PRO A 132 -2.09 7.42 -0.16
N CYS A 133 -2.59 6.60 -1.09
CA CYS A 133 -3.63 7.04 -2.01
C CYS A 133 -4.86 7.53 -1.25
N MET A 134 -5.32 6.76 -0.25
CA MET A 134 -6.48 7.13 0.57
C MET A 134 -6.22 8.36 1.44
N THR A 135 -5.01 8.51 1.98
CA THR A 135 -4.64 9.72 2.73
C THR A 135 -4.64 10.96 1.84
N VAL A 136 -4.06 10.87 0.63
CA VAL A 136 -4.07 11.97 -0.34
C VAL A 136 -5.48 12.30 -0.81
N CYS A 137 -6.31 11.29 -1.10
CA CYS A 137 -7.73 11.50 -1.38
C CYS A 137 -8.40 12.27 -0.23
N GLY A 138 -8.18 11.83 1.01
CA GLY A 138 -8.75 12.47 2.19
C GLY A 138 -8.35 13.95 2.29
N ILE A 139 -7.08 14.27 2.05
CA ILE A 139 -6.56 15.65 2.03
C ILE A 139 -7.21 16.47 0.90
N LEU A 140 -7.37 15.92 -0.30
CA LEU A 140 -8.02 16.62 -1.42
C LEU A 140 -9.48 16.92 -1.11
N PHE A 141 -10.23 15.97 -0.56
CA PHE A 141 -11.61 16.19 -0.11
C PHE A 141 -11.69 17.20 1.03
N LEU A 142 -10.75 17.18 1.98
CA LEU A 142 -10.66 18.18 3.04
C LEU A 142 -10.45 19.59 2.48
N SER A 143 -9.57 19.73 1.48
CA SER A 143 -9.29 21.01 0.84
C SER A 143 -10.52 21.57 0.14
N ARG A 144 -11.32 20.70 -0.50
CA ARG A 144 -12.58 21.07 -1.14
C ARG A 144 -13.63 21.48 -0.12
N TRP A 145 -13.79 20.70 0.95
CA TRP A 145 -14.70 21.02 2.05
C TRP A 145 -14.39 22.40 2.65
N TRP A 146 -13.11 22.76 2.79
CA TRP A 146 -12.74 24.08 3.29
C TRP A 146 -13.25 25.24 2.43
N ILE A 147 -13.46 25.01 1.14
CA ILE A 147 -13.92 26.02 0.18
C ILE A 147 -15.46 26.04 0.11
N TYR A 148 -16.10 24.87 0.05
CA TYR A 148 -17.55 24.76 -0.25
C TYR A 148 -18.42 24.36 0.94
N GLY A 149 -17.84 23.83 2.01
CA GLY A 149 -18.56 23.44 3.22
C GLY A 149 -19.44 22.20 3.11
N ASP A 150 -19.27 21.36 2.09
CA ASP A 150 -20.10 20.16 1.89
C ASP A 150 -19.82 19.04 2.91
N SER A 151 -20.81 18.67 3.71
CA SER A 151 -20.74 17.59 4.69
C SER A 151 -20.29 16.25 4.10
N PHE A 152 -20.63 15.97 2.83
CA PHE A 152 -20.17 14.76 2.16
C PHE A 152 -18.64 14.75 2.00
N ASP A 153 -18.07 15.87 1.54
CA ASP A 153 -16.63 16.00 1.36
C ASP A 153 -15.87 15.86 2.69
N LEU A 154 -16.43 16.40 3.78
CA LEU A 154 -15.87 16.22 5.13
C LEU A 154 -15.88 14.75 5.56
N ALA A 155 -17.00 14.04 5.35
CA ALA A 155 -17.11 12.63 5.74
C ALA A 155 -16.12 11.76 4.96
N VAL A 156 -16.01 11.95 3.65
CA VAL A 156 -15.06 11.22 2.79
C VAL A 156 -13.62 11.55 3.18
N SER A 157 -13.33 12.81 3.50
CA SER A 157 -12.02 13.25 4.02
C SER A 157 -11.62 12.48 5.27
N ILE A 158 -12.46 12.49 6.30
CA ILE A 158 -12.18 11.83 7.59
C ILE A 158 -11.97 10.33 7.39
N LEU A 159 -12.86 9.68 6.65
CA LEU A 159 -12.75 8.25 6.36
C LEU A 159 -11.49 7.93 5.56
N GLY A 160 -11.16 8.73 4.54
CA GLY A 160 -9.96 8.55 3.73
C GLY A 160 -8.67 8.66 4.53
N VAL A 161 -8.58 9.64 5.42
CA VAL A 161 -7.41 9.82 6.30
C VAL A 161 -7.30 8.69 7.33
N ILE A 162 -8.40 8.29 7.97
CA ILE A 162 -8.40 7.20 8.96
C ILE A 162 -8.02 5.87 8.29
N LEU A 163 -8.65 5.54 7.16
CA LEU A 163 -8.37 4.32 6.41
C LEU A 163 -6.94 4.32 5.89
N GLY A 164 -6.50 5.44 5.29
CA GLY A 164 -5.16 5.60 4.74
C GLY A 164 -4.07 5.41 5.80
N THR A 165 -4.22 6.08 6.95
CA THR A 165 -3.30 5.94 8.09
C THR A 165 -3.30 4.52 8.64
N THR A 166 -4.46 3.88 8.75
CA THR A 166 -4.58 2.48 9.19
C THR A 166 -3.84 1.54 8.25
N LEU A 167 -4.01 1.71 6.94
CA LEU A 167 -3.34 0.91 5.91
C LEU A 167 -1.82 1.11 5.91
N ILE A 168 -1.34 2.34 6.11
CA ILE A 168 0.10 2.63 6.28
C ILE A 168 0.66 1.88 7.49
N CYS A 169 -0.01 1.95 8.64
CA CYS A 169 0.39 1.23 9.85
C CYS A 169 0.43 -0.30 9.64
N LEU A 170 -0.56 -0.85 8.93
CA LEU A 170 -0.57 -2.26 8.55
C LEU A 170 0.57 -2.61 7.58
N GLY A 171 0.87 -1.71 6.63
CA GLY A 171 2.03 -1.81 5.74
C GLY A 171 3.34 -1.92 6.51
N TRP A 172 3.56 -1.04 7.50
CA TRP A 172 4.74 -1.09 8.37
C TRP A 172 4.81 -2.40 9.18
N LEU A 173 3.68 -2.84 9.75
CA LEU A 173 3.60 -4.10 10.48
C LEU A 173 3.98 -5.29 9.60
N LYS A 174 3.47 -5.32 8.36
CA LYS A 174 3.77 -6.38 7.39
C LYS A 174 5.21 -6.33 6.91
N GLY A 175 5.79 -5.14 6.71
CA GLY A 175 7.22 -4.97 6.42
C GLY A 175 8.11 -5.50 7.54
N ALA A 176 7.75 -5.25 8.81
CA ALA A 176 8.45 -5.77 9.97
C ALA A 176 8.34 -7.31 10.07
N GLN A 177 7.14 -7.87 9.87
CA GLN A 177 6.93 -9.33 9.82
C GLN A 177 7.73 -9.99 8.71
N HIS A 178 7.77 -9.38 7.52
CA HIS A 178 8.55 -9.87 6.39
C HIS A 178 10.05 -9.93 6.72
N ALA A 179 10.60 -8.87 7.32
CA ALA A 179 12.01 -8.82 7.70
C ALA A 179 12.37 -9.89 8.77
N GLN A 180 11.54 -10.05 9.80
CA GLN A 180 11.75 -11.08 10.83
C GLN A 180 11.64 -12.48 10.27
N PHE A 181 10.64 -12.73 9.42
CA PHE A 181 10.43 -14.05 8.83
C PHE A 181 11.65 -14.51 8.02
N ILE A 182 12.19 -13.62 7.18
CA ILE A 182 13.42 -13.90 6.43
C ILE A 182 14.60 -14.10 7.39
N ALA A 183 14.74 -13.27 8.42
CA ALA A 183 15.84 -13.37 9.37
C ALA A 183 15.85 -14.66 10.21
N GLN A 184 14.67 -15.24 10.47
CA GLN A 184 14.52 -16.47 11.23
C GLN A 184 14.75 -17.71 10.35
N HIS A 185 14.22 -17.71 9.13
CA HIS A 185 14.21 -18.91 8.27
C HIS A 185 15.39 -18.97 7.29
N GLY A 186 16.02 -17.85 6.96
CA GLY A 186 17.20 -17.81 6.09
C GLY A 186 18.54 -18.06 6.80
N LYS A 187 18.53 -18.38 8.11
CA LYS A 187 19.72 -18.78 8.86
C LYS A 187 20.07 -20.27 8.71
N GLN A 188 19.11 -21.08 8.28
CA GLN A 188 19.28 -22.50 8.01
C GLN A 188 19.87 -22.69 6.60
#